data_AF-A0AAU0LUL7-F1
#
_entry.id   AF-A0AAU0LUL7-F1
#
_cell.length_a   1.000
_cell.length_b   1.000
_cell.length_c   1.000
_cell.angle_alpha   90.00
_cell.angle_beta   90.00
_cell.angle_gamma   90.00
#
_symmetry.space_group_name_H-M   'P 1'
#
loop_
_entity.id
_entity.type
_entity.pdbx_description
1 polymer ?
#
loop_
_entity_poly.entity_id
_entity_poly.type
_entity_poly.pdbx_seq_one_letter_code
_entity_poly.pdbx_strand_id
1 'polypeptide(L)'
;MSRISTSITQPLDKSEIQIQTEMFQWAWNTYPHTRRLLFHVPNGGNRSAREGMQFKASGVIAGVPDLLFIWNGQTYGFEVKTLTGTVSKVQSDLHSIWEANGISVKVVRELWEFQVHFKAIINPGKEFAA
;
A
#
# COMPACT_ATOMS: atom_id res chain seq x y z
N MET A 1 -1.59 41.97 -27.62
CA MET A 1 -2.16 41.51 -26.34
C MET A 1 -1.98 40.00 -26.22
N SER A 2 -0.85 39.58 -25.66
CA SER A 2 -0.48 38.18 -25.48
C SER A 2 -1.46 37.48 -24.54
N ARG A 3 -2.10 36.40 -25.01
CA ARG A 3 -2.83 35.46 -24.15
C ARG A 3 -1.80 34.52 -23.54
N ILE A 4 -1.51 34.70 -22.25
CA ILE A 4 -0.77 33.72 -21.47
C ILE A 4 -1.69 32.50 -21.33
N SER A 5 -1.42 31.46 -22.12
CA SER A 5 -2.00 30.13 -21.94
C SER A 5 -1.29 29.49 -20.76
N THR A 6 -1.83 29.68 -19.55
CA THR A 6 -1.40 28.92 -18.37
C THR A 6 -1.92 27.50 -18.55
N SER A 7 -1.10 26.66 -19.20
CA SER A 7 -1.29 25.22 -19.20
C SER A 7 -0.99 24.72 -17.79
N ILE A 8 -2.03 24.69 -16.95
CA ILE A 8 -2.02 23.88 -15.73
C ILE A 8 -1.94 22.44 -16.23
N THR A 9 -0.73 21.90 -16.34
CA THR A 9 -0.51 20.48 -16.57
C THR A 9 -1.14 19.79 -15.36
N GLN A 10 -2.27 19.11 -15.57
CA GLN A 10 -2.80 18.18 -14.57
C GLN A 10 -1.62 17.28 -14.13
N PRO A 11 -1.39 17.09 -12.82
CA PRO A 11 -0.33 16.19 -12.38
C PRO A 11 -0.54 14.83 -13.04
N LEU A 12 0.50 14.31 -13.71
CA LEU A 12 0.50 12.99 -14.31
C LEU A 12 0.02 11.97 -13.27
N ASP A 13 -0.96 11.14 -13.65
CA ASP A 13 -1.48 10.07 -12.79
C ASP A 13 -0.31 9.19 -12.34
N LYS A 14 -0.09 9.13 -11.02
CA LYS A 14 0.97 8.33 -10.43
C LYS A 14 0.64 6.85 -10.60
N SER A 15 1.65 6.07 -11.00
CA SER A 15 1.58 4.60 -10.94
C SER A 15 1.48 4.10 -9.49
N GLU A 16 0.96 2.89 -9.29
CA GLU A 16 0.87 2.26 -7.97
C GLU A 16 2.23 2.22 -7.26
N ILE A 17 3.31 1.91 -8.00
CA ILE A 17 4.66 1.87 -7.43
C ILE A 17 5.17 3.26 -6.98
N GLN A 18 4.78 4.33 -7.66
CA GLN A 18 5.12 5.70 -7.25
C GLN A 18 4.38 6.06 -5.96
N ILE A 19 3.07 5.77 -5.89
CA ILE A 19 2.24 5.99 -4.69
C ILE A 19 2.80 5.21 -3.51
N GLN A 20 3.09 3.92 -3.71
CA GLN A 20 3.69 3.05 -2.68
C GLN A 20 5.04 3.58 -2.20
N THR A 21 5.89 4.05 -3.12
CA THR A 21 7.20 4.60 -2.79
C THR A 21 7.08 5.85 -1.92
N GLU A 22 6.14 6.74 -2.22
CA GLU A 22 5.88 7.94 -1.40
C GLU A 22 5.43 7.57 0.02
N MET A 23 4.52 6.61 0.15
CA MET A 23 4.06 6.09 1.46
C MET A 23 5.20 5.51 2.29
N PHE A 24 6.00 4.63 1.68
CA PHE A 24 7.14 4.00 2.34
C PHE A 24 8.19 5.04 2.78
N GLN A 25 8.58 5.95 1.88
CA GLN A 25 9.59 6.98 2.17
C GLN A 25 9.13 7.93 3.26
N TRP A 26 7.85 8.35 3.25
CA TRP A 26 7.31 9.19 4.30
C TRP A 26 7.38 8.47 5.66
N ALA A 27 6.87 7.23 5.77
CA ALA A 27 6.91 6.50 7.03
C ALA A 27 8.35 6.27 7.52
N TRP A 28 9.25 5.86 6.62
CA TRP A 28 10.66 5.60 6.92
C TRP A 28 11.40 6.83 7.46
N ASN A 29 11.10 8.02 6.91
CA ASN A 29 11.78 9.26 7.28
C ASN A 29 11.13 9.95 8.48
N THR A 30 9.80 9.94 8.58
CA THR A 30 9.05 10.64 9.64
C THR A 30 8.98 9.85 10.94
N TYR A 31 8.97 8.51 10.88
CA TYR A 31 8.86 7.65 12.07
C TYR A 31 10.00 6.63 12.15
N PRO A 32 11.25 7.05 12.48
CA PRO A 32 12.40 6.15 12.52
C PRO A 32 12.24 4.91 13.41
N HIS A 33 11.42 5.00 14.48
CA HIS A 33 11.13 3.90 15.39
C HIS A 33 10.23 2.80 14.77
N THR A 34 9.62 3.06 13.61
CA THR A 34 8.82 2.08 12.84
C THR A 34 9.61 1.42 11.71
N ARG A 35 10.89 1.79 11.51
CA ARG A 35 11.70 1.22 10.43
C ARG A 35 11.83 -0.28 10.57
N ARG A 36 11.88 -0.96 9.42
CA ARG A 36 11.90 -2.44 9.28
C ARG A 36 10.62 -3.15 9.74
N LEU A 37 9.62 -2.40 10.23
CA LEU A 37 8.30 -2.95 10.55
C LEU A 37 7.30 -2.73 9.42
N LEU A 38 7.48 -1.69 8.60
CA LEU A 38 6.79 -1.48 7.34
C LEU A 38 7.70 -1.91 6.18
N PHE A 39 7.24 -2.83 5.33
CA PHE A 39 8.01 -3.34 4.20
C PHE A 39 7.11 -3.76 3.03
N HIS A 40 7.69 -3.76 1.83
CA HIS A 40 7.03 -4.22 0.63
C HIS A 40 7.05 -5.74 0.51
N VAL A 41 5.92 -6.31 0.08
CA VAL A 41 5.80 -7.70 -0.34
C VAL A 41 5.67 -7.75 -1.86
N PRO A 42 6.76 -8.04 -2.60
CA PRO A 42 6.76 -8.01 -4.06
C PRO A 42 6.13 -9.27 -4.65
N ASN A 43 4.93 -9.67 -4.22
CA ASN A 43 4.30 -10.90 -4.73
C ASN A 43 3.72 -10.71 -6.15
N GLY A 44 3.39 -9.48 -6.53
CA GLY A 44 3.02 -9.11 -7.90
C GLY A 44 4.21 -9.07 -8.88
N GLY A 45 3.92 -8.80 -10.15
CA GLY A 45 4.92 -8.56 -11.21
C GLY A 45 5.11 -9.71 -12.20
N ASN A 46 5.63 -9.34 -13.38
CA ASN A 46 5.95 -10.28 -14.46
C ASN A 46 7.21 -11.08 -14.12
N ARG A 47 7.14 -12.39 -14.34
CA ARG A 47 8.24 -13.34 -14.12
C ARG A 47 8.24 -14.38 -15.21
N SER A 48 9.34 -15.10 -15.36
CA SER A 48 9.33 -16.30 -16.21
C SER A 48 8.35 -17.34 -15.65
N ALA A 49 7.79 -18.19 -16.52
CA ALA A 49 6.90 -19.27 -16.08
C ALA A 49 7.57 -20.18 -15.04
N ARG A 50 8.88 -20.45 -15.21
CA ARG A 50 9.67 -21.26 -14.27
C ARG A 50 9.80 -20.60 -12.90
N GLU A 51 10.18 -19.33 -12.83
CA GLU A 51 10.25 -18.60 -11.57
C GLU A 51 8.88 -18.52 -10.90
N GLY A 52 7.82 -18.25 -11.68
CA GLY A 52 6.46 -18.22 -11.18
C GLY A 52 6.04 -19.55 -10.53
N MET A 53 6.40 -20.69 -11.13
CA MET A 53 6.15 -22.01 -10.54
C MET A 53 6.96 -22.23 -9.26
N GLN A 54 8.25 -21.89 -9.27
CA GLN A 54 9.11 -22.03 -8.09
C GLN A 54 8.61 -21.17 -6.92
N PHE A 55 8.18 -19.94 -7.20
CA PHE A 55 7.67 -19.01 -6.19
C PHE A 55 6.34 -19.48 -5.60
N LYS A 56 5.42 -19.95 -6.45
CA LYS A 56 4.18 -20.57 -5.97
C LYS A 56 4.46 -21.80 -5.10
N ALA A 57 5.40 -22.65 -5.54
CA ALA A 57 5.82 -23.82 -4.76
C ALA A 57 6.49 -23.46 -3.43
N SER A 58 7.19 -22.31 -3.36
CA SER A 58 7.82 -21.80 -2.14
C SER A 58 6.89 -20.92 -1.29
N GLY A 59 5.60 -20.82 -1.62
CA GLY A 59 4.61 -20.12 -0.79
C GLY A 59 4.34 -18.66 -1.15
N VAL A 60 4.68 -18.20 -2.36
CA VAL A 60 4.16 -16.92 -2.85
C VAL A 60 2.66 -17.02 -3.04
N ILE A 61 1.93 -16.17 -2.33
CA ILE A 61 0.47 -16.09 -2.39
C ILE A 61 0.09 -14.85 -3.21
N ALA A 62 -0.75 -15.07 -4.23
CA ALA A 62 -1.29 -13.98 -5.04
C ALA A 62 -2.31 -13.17 -4.22
N GLY A 63 -2.31 -11.86 -4.40
CA GLY A 63 -3.23 -10.95 -3.74
C GLY A 63 -2.84 -10.50 -2.33
N VAL A 64 -1.64 -10.87 -1.86
CA VAL A 64 -1.08 -10.30 -0.63
C VAL A 64 -0.89 -8.79 -0.82
N PRO A 65 -1.31 -7.94 0.15
CA PRO A 65 -1.17 -6.50 0.06
C PRO A 65 0.27 -6.03 -0.20
N ASP A 66 0.40 -4.93 -0.95
CA ASP A 66 1.70 -4.41 -1.39
C ASP A 66 2.63 -4.05 -0.23
N LEU A 67 2.11 -3.48 0.85
CA LEU A 67 2.87 -3.16 2.07
C LEU A 67 2.29 -3.89 3.27
N LEU A 68 3.17 -4.47 4.08
CA LEU A 68 2.82 -5.00 5.40
C LEU A 68 3.46 -4.14 6.48
N PHE A 69 2.67 -3.85 7.51
CA PHE A 69 3.12 -3.19 8.72
C PHE A 69 2.92 -4.09 9.94
N ILE A 70 3.99 -4.40 10.65
CA ILE A 70 3.97 -5.19 11.87
C ILE A 70 4.16 -4.26 13.06
N TRP A 71 3.13 -4.05 13.86
CA TRP A 71 3.19 -3.08 14.96
C TRP A 71 2.54 -3.65 16.23
N ASN A 72 3.27 -3.64 17.34
CA ASN A 72 2.80 -4.10 18.66
C ASN A 72 2.09 -5.47 18.61
N GLY A 73 2.73 -6.46 17.98
CA GLY A 73 2.22 -7.83 17.87
C GLY A 73 1.05 -8.02 16.90
N GLN A 74 0.63 -6.97 16.18
CA GLN A 74 -0.43 -7.01 15.17
C GLN A 74 0.16 -6.78 13.78
N THR A 75 -0.53 -7.31 12.77
CA THR A 75 -0.19 -7.13 11.36
C THR A 75 -1.29 -6.33 10.66
N TYR A 76 -0.86 -5.43 9.77
CA TYR A 76 -1.74 -4.59 8.96
C TYR A 76 -1.28 -4.66 7.50
N GLY A 77 -2.24 -4.74 6.58
CA GLY A 77 -1.97 -4.68 5.15
C GLY A 77 -2.37 -3.33 4.56
N PHE A 78 -1.56 -2.82 3.63
CA PHE A 78 -1.93 -1.71 2.76
C PHE A 78 -1.84 -2.18 1.31
N GLU A 79 -2.98 -2.22 0.64
CA GLU A 79 -3.10 -2.50 -0.79
C GLU A 79 -3.12 -1.17 -1.54
N VAL A 80 -2.18 -0.96 -2.45
CA VAL A 80 -2.05 0.30 -3.17
C VAL A 80 -2.82 0.22 -4.48
N LYS A 81 -3.61 1.24 -4.77
CA LYS A 81 -4.28 1.40 -6.07
C LYS A 81 -4.08 2.81 -6.61
N THR A 82 -4.07 2.95 -7.93
CA THR A 82 -4.27 4.29 -8.53
C THR A 82 -5.67 4.78 -8.23
N LEU A 83 -6.01 6.04 -8.53
CA LEU A 83 -7.38 6.55 -8.35
C LEU A 83 -8.43 5.71 -9.08
N THR A 84 -8.10 5.19 -10.26
CA THR A 84 -8.99 4.35 -11.09
C THR A 84 -8.73 2.85 -10.95
N GLY A 85 -7.68 2.46 -10.22
CA GLY A 85 -7.30 1.07 -10.02
C GLY A 85 -8.35 0.30 -9.23
N THR A 86 -8.55 -0.96 -9.59
CA THR A 86 -9.51 -1.83 -8.92
C THR A 86 -8.80 -2.93 -8.13
N VAL A 87 -9.36 -3.28 -6.98
CA VAL A 87 -8.93 -4.47 -6.25
C VAL A 87 -9.40 -5.69 -7.03
N SER A 88 -8.47 -6.56 -7.43
CA SER A 88 -8.80 -7.78 -8.14
C SER A 88 -9.59 -8.74 -7.26
N LYS A 89 -10.31 -9.69 -7.86
CA LYS A 89 -11.05 -10.70 -7.10
C LYS A 89 -10.16 -11.48 -6.12
N VAL A 90 -8.96 -11.88 -6.56
CA VAL A 90 -8.00 -12.62 -5.72
C VAL A 90 -7.52 -11.80 -4.53
N GLN A 91 -7.28 -10.50 -4.72
CA GLN A 91 -6.95 -9.59 -3.61
C GLN A 91 -8.12 -9.46 -2.64
N SER A 92 -9.33 -9.21 -3.16
CA SER A 92 -10.54 -9.10 -2.32
C SER A 92 -10.79 -10.36 -1.50
N ASP A 93 -10.68 -11.55 -2.12
CA ASP A 93 -10.86 -12.83 -1.42
C ASP A 93 -9.82 -12.98 -0.29
N LEU A 94 -8.56 -12.63 -0.54
CA LEU A 94 -7.50 -12.69 0.47
C LEU A 94 -7.72 -11.68 1.60
N HIS A 95 -8.14 -10.46 1.28
CA HIS A 95 -8.45 -9.44 2.29
C HIS A 95 -9.55 -9.92 3.23
N SER A 96 -10.62 -10.53 2.71
CA SER A 96 -11.68 -11.10 3.54
C SER A 96 -11.18 -12.22 4.46
N ILE A 97 -10.25 -13.07 4.00
CA ILE A 97 -9.62 -14.09 4.85
C ILE A 97 -8.79 -13.43 5.96
N TRP A 98 -8.03 -12.40 5.66
CA TRP A 98 -7.24 -11.68 6.66
C TRP A 98 -8.12 -10.98 7.70
N GLU A 99 -9.17 -10.30 7.25
CA GLU A 99 -10.14 -9.64 8.12
C GLU A 99 -10.84 -10.63 9.06
N ALA A 100 -11.23 -11.81 8.54
CA ALA A 100 -11.80 -12.89 9.36
C ALA A 100 -10.83 -13.42 10.43
N ASN A 101 -9.53 -13.19 10.26
CA ASN A 101 -8.47 -13.52 11.22
C ASN A 101 -7.99 -12.30 12.03
N GLY A 102 -8.76 -11.20 12.03
CA GLY A 102 -8.45 -9.99 12.78
C GLY A 102 -7.29 -9.16 12.21
N ILE A 103 -6.86 -9.42 10.98
CA ILE A 103 -5.82 -8.65 10.29
C ILE A 103 -6.49 -7.61 9.40
N SER A 104 -6.33 -6.33 9.72
CA SER A 104 -6.91 -5.24 8.93
C SER A 104 -6.12 -5.02 7.64
N VAL A 105 -6.83 -4.95 6.52
CA VAL A 105 -6.29 -4.49 5.24
C VAL A 105 -6.95 -3.17 4.85
N LYS A 106 -6.16 -2.20 4.39
CA LYS A 106 -6.65 -0.92 3.87
C LYS A 106 -6.23 -0.74 2.42
N VAL A 107 -7.20 -0.44 1.57
CA VAL A 107 -6.92 0.01 0.20
C VAL A 107 -6.62 1.49 0.27
N VAL A 108 -5.45 1.89 -0.22
CA VAL A 108 -4.98 3.29 -0.19
C VAL A 108 -4.60 3.73 -1.60
N ARG A 109 -4.97 4.96 -1.93
CA ARG A 109 -4.80 5.54 -3.27
C ARG A 109 -3.92 6.77 -3.28
N GLU A 110 -3.81 7.42 -2.13
CA GLU A 110 -3.02 8.63 -1.96
C GLU A 110 -2.24 8.58 -0.65
N LEU A 111 -1.15 9.36 -0.59
CA LEU A 111 -0.30 9.42 0.59
C LEU A 111 -1.08 9.80 1.85
N TRP A 112 -2.02 10.75 1.77
CA TRP A 112 -2.76 11.22 2.94
C TRP A 112 -3.64 10.12 3.55
N GLU A 113 -4.27 9.26 2.74
CA GLU A 113 -5.09 8.13 3.21
C GLU A 113 -4.22 7.15 4.02
N PHE A 114 -3.05 6.81 3.47
CA PHE A 114 -2.06 6.00 4.17
C PHE A 114 -1.62 6.66 5.48
N GLN A 115 -1.34 7.96 5.48
CA GLN A 115 -0.93 8.69 6.68
C GLN A 115 -1.99 8.63 7.79
N VAL A 116 -3.28 8.78 7.45
CA VAL A 116 -4.38 8.67 8.41
C VAL A 116 -4.38 7.28 9.06
N HIS A 117 -4.36 6.23 8.26
CA HIS A 117 -4.37 4.85 8.76
C HIS A 117 -3.10 4.50 9.54
N PHE A 118 -1.93 4.87 9.03
CA PHE A 118 -0.65 4.62 9.68
C PHE A 118 -0.58 5.29 11.06
N LYS A 119 -0.97 6.57 11.16
CA LYS A 119 -1.00 7.32 12.42
C LYS A 119 -1.97 6.70 13.43
N ALA A 120 -3.15 6.27 12.97
CA ALA A 120 -4.14 5.59 13.82
C ALA A 120 -3.59 4.28 14.40
N ILE A 121 -2.81 3.51 13.62
CA ILE A 121 -2.17 2.27 14.08
C ILE A 121 -1.12 2.55 15.15
N ILE A 122 -0.24 3.53 14.94
CA ILE A 122 0.87 3.78 15.88
C ILE A 122 0.45 4.55 17.14
N ASN A 123 -0.73 5.19 17.12
CA ASN A 123 -1.28 5.98 18.21
C ASN A 123 -2.78 5.68 18.40
N PRO A 124 -3.15 4.47 18.86
CA PRO A 124 -4.54 4.12 19.07
C PRO A 124 -5.20 5.08 20.08
N GLY A 125 -6.43 5.53 19.78
CA GLY A 125 -7.20 6.41 20.66
C GLY A 125 -6.92 7.92 20.56
N LYS A 126 -6.07 8.36 19.62
CA LYS A 126 -5.95 9.77 19.27
C LYS A 126 -6.70 10.06 17.96
N GLU A 127 -7.63 11.02 17.99
CA GLU A 127 -8.26 11.53 16.78
C GLU A 127 -7.24 12.38 16.00
N PHE A 128 -7.08 12.10 14.72
CA PHE A 128 -6.27 12.89 13.81
C PHE A 128 -7.20 13.76 12.97
N ALA A 129 -7.12 15.08 13.12
CA ALA A 129 -7.87 16.02 12.28
C ALA A 129 -7.43 15.86 10.81
N ALA A 130 -8.43 15.76 9.92
CA ALA A 130 -8.26 15.63 8.47
C ALA A 130 -7.67 16.91 7.87
#